data_AF-A0A366D8C2-F1
#
_entry.id   AF-A0A366D8C2-F1
#
_cell.length_a   1.000
_cell.length_b   1.000
_cell.length_c   1.000
_cell.angle_alpha   90.00
_cell.angle_beta   90.00
_cell.angle_gamma   90.00
#
_symmetry.space_group_name_H-M   'P 1'
#
loop_
_entity.id
_entity.type
_entity.pdbx_description
1 polymer ?
#
loop_
_entity_poly.entity_id
_entity_poly.type
_entity_poly.pdbx_seq_one_letter_code
_entity_poly.pdbx_strand_id
1 'polypeptide(L)'
;MTATTTGHRRAAVCIGVDRVGGLDPLTAAASGAAAMAAWARAQGCTVAPHTDLEGPVHRREVLATIKALVDERIYDQLIVYFAGHGLLSAPGVEPTDWQAFSTTPARCRPRRTTAGTGT
;
A
#
# COMPACT_ATOMS: atom_id res chain seq x y z
N MET A 1 18.10 -20.90 32.98
CA MET A 1 17.66 -21.86 31.96
C MET A 1 16.89 -21.11 30.90
N THR A 2 17.51 -20.77 29.78
CA THR A 2 16.82 -20.17 28.62
C THR A 2 16.30 -21.30 27.74
N ALA A 3 14.98 -21.42 27.65
CA ALA A 3 14.36 -22.37 26.75
C ALA A 3 14.68 -21.99 25.30
N THR A 4 15.40 -22.86 24.61
CA THR A 4 15.49 -22.80 23.14
C THR A 4 14.14 -23.26 22.61
N THR A 5 13.20 -22.31 22.44
CA THR A 5 12.04 -22.59 21.60
C THR A 5 12.59 -22.89 20.22
N THR A 6 12.35 -24.11 19.72
CA THR A 6 12.48 -24.45 18.30
C THR A 6 11.41 -23.65 17.54
N GLY A 7 11.59 -22.33 17.52
CA GLY A 7 10.55 -21.38 17.17
C GLY A 7 10.45 -21.27 15.67
N HIS A 8 9.24 -21.52 15.14
CA HIS A 8 8.95 -21.26 13.74
C HIS A 8 9.42 -19.86 13.36
N ARG A 9 10.25 -19.78 12.31
CA ARG A 9 10.73 -18.48 11.83
C ARG A 9 9.62 -17.86 11.00
N ARG A 10 9.26 -16.63 11.34
CA ARG A 10 8.14 -15.92 10.72
C ARG A 10 8.62 -14.60 10.14
N ALA A 11 8.08 -14.25 8.98
CA ALA A 11 8.26 -12.95 8.38
C ALA A 11 6.91 -12.25 8.21
N ALA A 12 6.90 -10.92 8.23
CA ALA A 12 5.71 -10.12 8.00
C ALA A 12 6.02 -8.95 7.06
N VAL A 13 5.23 -8.79 6.00
CA VAL A 13 5.25 -7.64 5.10
C VAL A 13 3.97 -6.83 5.37
N CYS A 14 4.13 -5.61 5.88
CA CYS A 14 3.01 -4.76 6.31
C CYS A 14 2.89 -3.55 5.39
N ILE A 15 1.82 -3.50 4.60
CA ILE A 15 1.63 -2.52 3.52
C ILE A 15 0.47 -1.60 3.90
N GLY A 16 0.71 -0.30 3.91
CA GLY A 16 -0.30 0.71 4.20
C GLY A 16 -0.19 1.89 3.24
N VAL A 17 -1.23 2.14 2.45
CA VAL A 17 -1.23 3.22 1.46
C VAL A 17 -2.44 4.12 1.68
N ASP A 18 -2.20 5.31 2.23
CA ASP A 18 -3.23 6.33 2.44
C ASP A 18 -3.58 7.05 1.13
N ARG A 19 -2.57 7.36 0.30
CA ARG A 19 -2.70 8.22 -0.88
C ARG A 19 -2.55 7.43 -2.17
N VAL A 20 -3.61 7.43 -2.97
CA VAL A 20 -3.62 6.92 -4.35
C VAL A 20 -4.15 8.01 -5.27
N GLY A 21 -3.44 8.28 -6.36
CA GLY A 21 -3.84 9.34 -7.30
C GLY A 21 -5.26 9.14 -7.83
N GLY A 22 -6.08 10.19 -7.77
CA GLY A 22 -7.47 10.16 -8.25
C GLY A 22 -8.50 9.64 -7.24
N LEU A 23 -8.09 9.30 -6.01
CA LEU A 23 -8.98 8.88 -4.93
C LEU A 23 -8.78 9.75 -3.68
N ASP A 24 -9.81 9.82 -2.84
CA ASP A 24 -9.71 10.52 -1.56
C ASP A 24 -8.69 9.79 -0.65
N PRO A 25 -7.85 10.54 0.09
CA PRO A 25 -6.90 9.95 1.02
C PRO A 25 -7.60 9.17 2.13
N LEU A 26 -7.08 7.99 2.45
CA LEU A 26 -7.43 7.29 3.68
C LEU A 26 -6.66 7.88 4.86
N THR A 27 -7.19 7.74 6.07
CA THR A 27 -6.59 8.31 7.29
C THR A 27 -5.88 7.28 8.16
N ALA A 28 -6.05 5.99 7.87
CA ALA A 28 -5.68 4.91 8.77
C ALA A 28 -4.92 3.75 8.11
N ALA A 29 -4.67 3.78 6.80
CA ALA A 29 -4.02 2.67 6.13
C ALA A 29 -2.53 2.62 6.52
N ALA A 30 -1.82 3.74 6.48
CA ALA A 30 -0.42 3.80 6.89
C ALA A 30 -0.24 3.56 8.39
N SER A 31 -1.08 4.15 9.24
CA SER A 31 -1.01 3.96 10.70
C SER A 31 -1.41 2.53 11.12
N GLY A 32 -2.38 1.92 10.43
CA GLY A 32 -2.75 0.51 10.62
C GLY A 32 -1.61 -0.45 10.26
N ALA A 33 -0.93 -0.21 9.14
CA ALA A 33 0.25 -0.99 8.75
C ALA A 33 1.41 -0.84 9.75
N ALA A 34 1.61 0.36 10.32
CA ALA A 34 2.59 0.59 11.37
C ALA A 34 2.24 -0.16 12.67
N ALA A 35 0.97 -0.14 13.08
CA ALA A 35 0.49 -0.89 14.24
C ALA A 35 0.65 -2.41 14.05
N MET A 36 0.33 -2.91 12.85
CA MET A 36 0.52 -4.31 12.48
C MET A 36 2.00 -4.71 12.52
N ALA A 37 2.88 -3.84 12.02
CA ALA A 37 4.32 -4.05 12.06
C ALA A 37 4.84 -4.11 13.51
N ALA A 38 4.35 -3.25 14.41
CA ALA A 38 4.69 -3.28 15.83
C ALA A 38 4.24 -4.59 16.50
N TRP A 39 2.99 -5.02 16.25
CA TRP A 39 2.50 -6.31 16.74
C TRP A 39 3.35 -7.48 16.21
N ALA A 40 3.68 -7.50 14.91
CA ALA A 40 4.43 -8.61 14.30
C ALA A 40 5.85 -8.72 14.87
N ARG A 41 6.50 -7.58 15.15
CA ARG A 41 7.78 -7.56 15.87
C ARG A 41 7.65 -8.13 17.27
N ALA A 42 6.58 -7.79 18.01
CA ALA A 42 6.33 -8.35 19.34
C ALA A 42 6.08 -9.88 19.30
N GLN A 43 5.63 -10.43 18.17
CA GLN A 43 5.52 -11.87 17.93
C GLN A 43 6.86 -12.52 17.50
N GLY A 44 7.95 -11.76 17.39
CA GLY A 44 9.25 -12.27 16.95
C GLY A 44 9.35 -12.49 15.44
N CYS A 45 8.56 -11.80 14.62
CA CYS A 45 8.69 -11.86 13.17
C CYS A 45 9.84 -10.96 12.68
N THR A 46 10.49 -11.35 11.58
CA THR A 46 11.21 -10.42 10.70
C THR A 46 10.17 -9.53 10.02
N VAL A 47 10.26 -8.20 10.13
CA VAL A 47 9.20 -7.28 9.65
C VAL A 47 9.72 -6.30 8.61
N ALA A 48 9.01 -6.21 7.47
CA ALA A 48 9.25 -5.26 6.40
C ALA A 48 8.00 -4.35 6.18
N PRO A 49 8.00 -3.13 6.74
CA PRO A 49 6.92 -2.17 6.52
C PRO A 49 7.07 -1.46 5.16
N HIS A 50 5.94 -1.21 4.50
CA HIS A 50 5.83 -0.40 3.29
C HIS A 50 4.67 0.59 3.49
N THR A 51 4.98 1.86 3.76
CA THR A 51 3.95 2.90 3.96
C THR A 51 4.23 4.14 3.11
N ASP A 52 3.18 4.89 2.80
CA ASP A 52 3.27 6.12 2.01
C ASP A 52 3.57 7.38 2.86
N LEU A 53 4.07 7.20 4.09
CA LEU A 53 4.37 8.31 5.01
C LEU A 53 5.62 9.09 4.58
N GLU A 54 6.63 8.40 4.04
CA GLU A 54 7.93 8.97 3.67
C GLU A 54 8.10 9.10 2.15
N GLY A 55 7.23 8.46 1.37
CA GLY A 55 7.30 8.45 -0.09
C GLY A 55 6.32 7.45 -0.70
N PRO A 56 6.15 7.43 -2.02
CA PRO A 56 5.23 6.50 -2.68
C PRO A 56 5.64 5.03 -2.46
N VAL A 57 4.66 4.17 -2.23
CA VAL A 57 4.87 2.71 -2.18
C VAL A 57 4.72 2.12 -3.58
N HIS A 58 5.77 1.49 -4.10
CA HIS A 58 5.70 0.85 -5.41
C HIS A 58 5.45 -0.66 -5.31
N ARG A 59 4.54 -1.18 -6.15
CA ARG A 59 4.27 -2.63 -6.27
C ARG A 59 5.55 -3.45 -6.47
N ARG A 60 6.49 -2.94 -7.27
CA ARG A 60 7.76 -3.62 -7.56
C ARG A 60 8.58 -3.84 -6.29
N GLU A 61 8.60 -2.88 -5.39
CA GLU A 61 9.37 -2.96 -4.13
C GLU A 61 8.75 -3.98 -3.20
N VAL A 62 7.43 -3.95 -3.03
CA VAL A 62 6.70 -4.94 -2.21
C VAL A 62 6.95 -6.36 -2.71
N LEU A 63 6.83 -6.59 -4.02
CA LEU A 63 7.08 -7.91 -4.61
C LEU A 63 8.55 -8.34 -4.48
N ALA A 64 9.49 -7.40 -4.60
CA ALA A 64 10.92 -7.68 -4.40
C ALA A 64 11.22 -8.07 -2.94
N THR A 65 10.62 -7.37 -1.97
CA THR A 65 10.72 -7.70 -0.53
C THR A 65 10.17 -9.10 -0.25
N ILE A 66 8.96 -9.40 -0.74
CA ILE A 66 8.35 -10.72 -0.57
C ILE A 66 9.23 -11.80 -1.19
N LYS A 67 9.73 -11.57 -2.41
CA LYS A 67 10.62 -12.51 -3.09
C LYS A 67 11.90 -12.75 -2.28
N ALA A 68 12.54 -11.70 -1.77
CA ALA A 68 13.75 -11.84 -0.96
C ALA A 68 13.50 -12.72 0.27
N LEU A 69 12.41 -12.47 1.02
CA LEU A 69 12.04 -13.27 2.19
C LEU A 69 11.77 -14.73 1.84
N VAL A 70 11.07 -15.00 0.73
CA VAL A 70 10.80 -16.37 0.27
C VAL A 70 12.07 -17.08 -0.20
N ASP A 71 12.95 -16.37 -0.91
CA ASP A 71 14.20 -16.90 -1.44
C ASP A 71 15.19 -17.32 -0.33
N GLU A 72 15.08 -16.74 0.87
CA GLU A 72 15.86 -17.18 2.03
C GLU A 72 15.55 -18.63 2.42
N ARG A 73 14.34 -19.13 2.16
CA ARG A 73 13.90 -20.51 2.49
C ARG A 73 14.10 -20.89 3.95
N ILE A 74 14.07 -19.90 4.85
CA ILE A 74 14.27 -20.08 6.28
C ILE A 74 13.01 -19.92 7.11
N TYR A 75 11.98 -19.27 6.56
CA TYR A 75 10.73 -18.96 7.24
C TYR A 75 9.70 -20.06 7.03
N ASP A 76 9.01 -20.42 8.10
CA ASP A 76 7.89 -21.36 8.11
C ASP A 76 6.55 -20.66 7.81
N GLN A 77 6.48 -19.35 8.02
CA GLN A 77 5.29 -18.54 7.78
C GLN A 77 5.66 -17.15 7.27
N LEU A 78 4.95 -16.70 6.23
CA LEU A 78 4.96 -15.32 5.76
C LEU A 78 3.58 -14.70 5.95
N ILE A 79 3.52 -13.60 6.69
CA ILE A 79 2.31 -12.79 6.89
C ILE A 79 2.37 -11.62 5.91
N VAL A 80 1.32 -11.40 5.13
CA VAL A 80 1.19 -10.21 4.29
C VAL A 80 -0.05 -9.46 4.74
N TYR A 81 0.15 -8.26 5.28
CA TYR A 81 -0.92 -7.36 5.67
C TYR A 81 -1.01 -6.21 4.67
N PHE A 82 -2.22 -5.90 4.22
CA PHE A 82 -2.48 -4.77 3.33
C PHE A 82 -3.64 -3.94 3.86
N ALA A 83 -3.44 -2.63 3.92
CA ALA A 83 -4.47 -1.63 4.11
C ALA A 83 -4.31 -0.55 3.03
N GLY A 84 -5.41 -0.20 2.37
CA GLY A 84 -5.43 0.76 1.27
C GLY A 84 -6.66 0.59 0.38
N HIS A 85 -6.70 1.34 -0.72
CA HIS A 85 -7.75 1.20 -1.73
C HIS A 85 -7.66 -0.17 -2.43
N GLY A 86 -8.79 -0.88 -2.51
CA GLY A 86 -8.94 -2.13 -3.25
C GLY A 86 -9.74 -1.90 -4.53
N LEU A 87 -9.26 -2.41 -5.66
CA LEU A 87 -9.97 -2.36 -6.93
C LEU A 87 -10.21 -3.78 -7.44
N LEU A 88 -11.46 -4.07 -7.81
CA LEU A 88 -11.82 -5.28 -8.52
C LEU A 88 -11.98 -4.96 -10.00
N SER A 89 -11.12 -5.53 -10.84
CA SER A 89 -11.26 -5.46 -12.30
C SER A 89 -11.73 -6.82 -12.82
N ALA A 90 -12.94 -6.88 -13.37
CA ALA A 90 -13.51 -8.10 -13.97
C ALA A 90 -13.69 -7.94 -15.49
N PRO A 91 -13.37 -8.97 -16.31
CA PRO A 91 -13.65 -8.92 -17.74
C PRO A 91 -15.16 -8.81 -18.01
N GLY A 92 -15.57 -7.87 -18.87
CA GLY A 92 -16.98 -7.69 -19.28
C GLY A 92 -17.81 -6.75 -18.41
N VAL A 93 -17.20 -6.07 -17.43
CA VAL A 93 -17.82 -4.89 -16.81
C VAL A 93 -17.61 -3.70 -17.73
N GLU A 94 -18.65 -3.30 -18.46
CA GLU A 94 -18.68 -2.04 -19.19
C GLU A 94 -18.17 -0.89 -18.29
N PRO A 95 -17.39 0.06 -18.83
CA PRO A 95 -17.06 1.31 -18.16
C PRO A 95 -18.32 1.98 -17.60
N THR A 96 -18.67 1.70 -16.35
CA THR A 96 -19.26 2.75 -15.53
C THR A 96 -18.20 3.85 -15.45
N ASP A 97 -18.63 5.11 -15.39
CA ASP A 97 -17.85 6.34 -15.66
C ASP A 97 -16.41 6.44 -15.07
N TRP A 98 -16.02 5.53 -14.17
CA TRP A 98 -14.69 5.36 -13.59
C TRP A 98 -13.61 4.67 -14.47
N GLN A 99 -13.95 3.89 -15.52
CA GLN A 99 -12.91 3.24 -16.35
C GLN A 99 -12.26 4.17 -17.40
N ALA A 100 -12.77 5.40 -17.60
CA ALA A 100 -12.18 6.37 -18.53
C ALA A 100 -10.80 6.92 -18.09
N PHE A 101 -10.33 6.56 -16.88
CA PHE A 101 -9.11 7.07 -16.27
C PHE A 101 -7.79 6.49 -16.81
N SER A 102 -7.78 5.44 -17.64
CA SER A 102 -6.50 4.81 -18.03
C SER A 102 -5.87 5.27 -19.36
N THR A 103 -6.57 6.05 -20.21
CA THR A 103 -6.08 6.34 -21.57
C THR A 103 -6.04 7.80 -22.01
N THR A 104 -6.39 8.79 -21.18
CA THR A 104 -6.32 10.20 -21.63
C THR A 104 -5.14 10.95 -21.00
N PRO A 105 -4.13 11.40 -21.77
CA PRO A 105 -3.12 12.31 -21.25
C PRO A 105 -3.63 13.77 -21.28
N ALA A 106 -3.54 14.39 -20.11
CA ALA A 106 -3.35 15.82 -19.82
C ALA A 106 -4.35 16.88 -20.35
N ARG A 107 -4.73 17.81 -19.45
CA ARG A 107 -4.27 19.22 -19.51
C ARG A 107 -4.80 19.99 -18.29
N CYS A 108 -3.89 20.41 -17.42
CA CYS A 108 -4.16 21.45 -16.43
C CYS A 108 -4.24 22.79 -17.16
N ARG A 109 -5.42 23.44 -17.17
CA ARG A 109 -5.62 24.79 -17.74
C ARG A 109 -5.89 25.75 -16.58
N PRO A 110 -5.15 26.85 -16.41
CA PRO A 110 -5.43 27.79 -15.32
C PRO A 110 -6.74 28.53 -15.59
N ARG A 111 -7.54 28.70 -14.53
CA ARG A 111 -8.83 29.39 -14.55
C ARG A 111 -8.58 30.88 -14.77
N ARG A 112 -9.06 31.44 -15.88
CA ARG A 112 -9.20 32.90 -16.05
C ARG A 112 -10.31 33.38 -15.12
N THR A 113 -9.97 34.17 -14.11
CA THR A 113 -10.92 35.04 -13.41
C THR A 113 -11.22 36.22 -14.33
N THR A 114 -12.45 36.29 -14.85
CA THR A 114 -12.98 37.52 -15.43
C THR A 114 -13.43 38.43 -14.28
N ALA A 115 -12.66 39.48 -14.03
CA ALA A 115 -13.14 40.62 -13.26
C ALA A 115 -14.24 41.32 -14.06
N GLY A 116 -15.47 41.28 -13.54
CA GLY A 116 -16.59 42.05 -14.08
C GLY A 116 -16.45 43.51 -13.65
N THR A 117 -16.39 44.40 -14.64
CA THR A 117 -16.58 45.84 -14.50
C THR A 117 -18.09 46.15 -14.57
N GLY A 118 -18.56 47.03 -13.70
CA GLY A 118 -19.88 47.66 -13.74
C GLY A 118 -20.30 48.03 -12.32
N THR A 119 -20.67 49.25 -11.99
CA THR A 119 -20.91 50.51 -12.72
C THR A 119 -20.85 51.62 -11.68
#